data_AF-A0A1F6KGV1-F1
#
_entry.id   AF-A0A1F6KGV1-F1
#
_cell.length_a   1.000
_cell.length_b   1.000
_cell.length_c   1.000
_cell.angle_alpha   90.00
_cell.angle_beta   90.00
_cell.angle_gamma   90.00
#
_symmetry.space_group_name_H-M   'P 1'
#
loop_
_entity.id
_entity.type
_entity.pdbx_description
1 polymer ?
#
loop_
_entity_poly.entity_id
_entity_poly.type
_entity_poly.pdbx_seq_one_letter_code
_entity_poly.pdbx_strand_id
1 'polypeptide(L)'
;MFLGKTIENILANIEGKTEVIAVLDGYTVPVPELPQDSRVTIVNLPKSIGQRAATNVAARLSKSKYLMKCDAHCSFDKGFDVKMIAEMHDDWTMVPLMKNLHAFDWLCPDGHRRYQGPSGPCSECGKPTVRDIFWKAKERPNSVSYCFDSVPHFQYFNEYTKRPGYGGDITETMSLQGSCWMLTRDKYWELGVCDEKFGSWGSQGIEVAVKTWLSGGRVMVNKKTWYAHMFRTQGGDFSFPYPISGRDQEKAKDYARTLFFNNNWPKQVHPLSWLVEKFWPVKGWSEEDLAKLKANTFKFKDQSGAKPAEIEPTEGELPAKGLIYLDWPTKEIVFYTDNQLKLKIAHRVQGVLSKVSKEKKISILSASFKQMTFGDRNVRFPDLKKGYVATLKQIVGALEVSQADIIYFCEHDVLYHPSHFDFVPMKKDIFYYNQNWWRVRTTDGLAVRWDENLTSGLCAYREHLLKFYRERLVELEPGGENSNYISTWKSQYPNVVIEHQENLIKNKWGINDFRDKATAKNFMTAIEIPGWGKTKELVKGL
;
A
#
# COMPACT_ATOMS: atom_id res chain seq x y z
N MET A 1 -0.24 8.67 -26.14
CA MET A 1 0.86 8.62 -27.14
C MET A 1 2.08 7.84 -26.68
N PHE A 2 2.90 8.30 -25.72
CA PHE A 2 4.14 7.59 -25.33
C PHE A 2 3.94 6.19 -24.73
N LEU A 3 2.83 5.99 -24.00
CA LEU A 3 2.48 4.67 -23.49
C LEU A 3 2.31 3.64 -24.61
N GLY A 4 1.52 3.97 -25.64
CA GLY A 4 1.32 3.11 -26.81
C GLY A 4 2.64 2.75 -27.49
N LYS A 5 3.51 3.74 -27.72
CA LYS A 5 4.85 3.53 -28.29
C LYS A 5 5.75 2.64 -27.42
N THR A 6 5.64 2.75 -26.10
CA THR A 6 6.37 1.89 -25.16
C THR A 6 5.87 0.45 -25.27
N ILE A 7 4.55 0.24 -25.29
CA ILE A 7 3.94 -1.10 -25.44
C ILE A 7 4.31 -1.72 -26.80
N GLU A 8 4.15 -0.99 -27.90
CA GLU A 8 4.57 -1.41 -29.24
C GLU A 8 6.04 -1.85 -29.26
N ASN A 9 6.91 -1.03 -28.66
CA ASN A 9 8.33 -1.32 -28.61
C ASN A 9 8.64 -2.57 -27.76
N ILE A 10 7.96 -2.76 -26.62
CA ILE A 10 8.11 -3.98 -25.82
C ILE A 10 7.68 -5.19 -26.65
N LEU A 11 6.48 -5.18 -27.24
CA LEU A 11 5.95 -6.30 -28.01
C LEU A 11 6.83 -6.68 -29.21
N ALA A 12 7.47 -5.70 -29.84
CA ALA A 12 8.39 -5.91 -30.96
C ALA A 12 9.76 -6.47 -30.54
N ASN A 13 10.15 -6.34 -29.26
CA ASN A 13 11.48 -6.69 -28.78
C ASN A 13 11.50 -7.83 -27.76
N ILE A 14 10.36 -8.29 -27.24
CA ILE A 14 10.30 -9.49 -26.40
C ILE A 14 10.53 -10.76 -27.22
N GLU A 15 11.31 -11.69 -26.66
CA GLU A 15 11.54 -13.03 -27.24
C GLU A 15 11.07 -14.14 -26.29
N GLY A 16 10.78 -13.80 -25.02
CA GLY A 16 10.28 -14.71 -24.01
C GLY A 16 8.75 -14.73 -23.91
N LYS A 17 8.25 -15.47 -22.91
CA LYS A 17 6.82 -15.51 -22.57
C LYS A 17 6.45 -14.32 -21.68
N THR A 18 6.57 -13.12 -22.24
CA THR A 18 6.38 -11.86 -21.52
C THR A 18 4.98 -11.30 -21.78
N GLU A 19 4.25 -10.99 -20.71
CA GLU A 19 3.01 -10.22 -20.73
C GLU A 19 3.29 -8.75 -20.37
N VAL A 20 2.42 -7.85 -20.80
CA VAL A 20 2.50 -6.41 -20.52
C VAL A 20 1.23 -5.97 -19.81
N ILE A 21 1.35 -5.45 -18.60
CA ILE A 21 0.21 -4.91 -17.84
C ILE A 21 0.41 -3.40 -17.70
N ALA A 22 -0.46 -2.62 -18.34
CA ALA A 22 -0.44 -1.16 -18.29
C ALA A 22 -1.59 -0.64 -17.42
N VAL A 23 -1.25 0.12 -16.39
CA VAL A 23 -2.22 0.74 -15.48
C VAL A 23 -2.38 2.21 -15.82
N LEU A 24 -3.60 2.59 -16.23
CA LEU A 24 -4.02 3.96 -16.47
C LEU A 24 -4.53 4.54 -15.14
N ASP A 25 -3.63 5.20 -14.42
CA ASP A 25 -3.89 5.67 -13.06
C ASP A 25 -4.55 7.06 -13.03
N GLY A 26 -5.88 7.11 -12.92
CA GLY A 26 -6.64 8.38 -12.92
C GLY A 26 -6.72 9.05 -14.29
N TYR A 27 -6.64 8.28 -15.38
CA TYR A 27 -6.64 8.82 -16.73
C TYR A 27 -8.07 9.08 -17.22
N THR A 28 -8.48 10.36 -17.28
CA THR A 28 -9.87 10.78 -17.53
C THR A 28 -10.16 11.22 -18.97
N VAL A 29 -9.13 11.43 -19.78
CA VAL A 29 -9.30 11.71 -21.22
C VAL A 29 -9.46 10.41 -21.99
N PRO A 30 -10.09 10.41 -23.19
CA PRO A 30 -10.20 9.21 -24.02
C PRO A 30 -8.84 8.54 -24.14
N VAL A 31 -8.78 7.27 -23.70
CA VAL A 31 -7.56 6.48 -23.75
C VAL A 31 -7.12 6.46 -25.22
N PRO A 32 -5.92 6.95 -25.56
CA PRO A 32 -5.40 6.84 -26.92
C PRO A 32 -5.48 5.38 -27.35
N GLU A 33 -5.76 5.07 -28.61
CA GLU A 33 -5.73 3.69 -29.09
C GLU A 33 -4.41 3.03 -28.64
N LEU A 34 -4.54 2.04 -27.77
CA LEU A 34 -3.42 1.23 -27.29
C LEU A 34 -3.40 -0.07 -28.13
N PRO A 35 -2.21 -0.66 -28.32
CA PRO A 35 -2.08 -1.91 -29.06
C PRO A 35 -3.05 -2.98 -28.54
N GLN A 36 -3.86 -3.53 -29.45
CA GLN A 36 -4.74 -4.67 -29.17
C GLN A 36 -3.93 -5.95 -29.40
N ASP A 37 -3.32 -6.48 -28.35
CA ASP A 37 -2.53 -7.72 -28.38
C ASP A 37 -2.91 -8.58 -27.17
N SER A 38 -3.06 -9.89 -27.38
CA SER A 38 -3.41 -10.85 -26.31
C SER A 38 -2.44 -10.87 -25.13
N ARG A 39 -1.20 -10.39 -25.33
CA ARG A 39 -0.17 -10.27 -24.29
C ARG A 39 -0.31 -8.98 -23.48
N VAL A 40 -1.21 -8.06 -23.85
CA VAL A 40 -1.39 -6.76 -23.21
C VAL A 40 -2.68 -6.75 -22.40
N THR A 41 -2.55 -6.43 -21.11
CA THR A 41 -3.68 -6.13 -20.23
C THR A 41 -3.69 -4.65 -19.87
N ILE A 42 -4.80 -3.97 -20.14
CA ILE A 42 -4.99 -2.57 -19.77
C ILE A 42 -5.90 -2.50 -18.55
N VAL A 43 -5.40 -1.90 -17.46
CA VAL A 43 -6.18 -1.63 -16.25
C VAL A 43 -6.50 -0.15 -16.21
N ASN A 44 -7.77 0.22 -16.26
CA ASN A 44 -8.19 1.61 -16.11
C ASN A 44 -8.66 1.88 -14.69
N LEU A 45 -7.98 2.80 -14.00
CA LEU A 45 -8.38 3.29 -12.68
C LEU A 45 -8.98 4.69 -12.85
N PRO A 46 -10.27 4.90 -12.48
CA PRO A 46 -10.93 6.18 -12.70
C PRO A 46 -10.38 7.32 -11.83
N LYS A 47 -9.69 6.96 -10.73
CA LYS A 47 -9.03 7.89 -9.82
C LYS A 47 -7.58 7.46 -9.63
N SER A 48 -6.68 8.43 -9.53
CA SER A 48 -5.27 8.15 -9.27
C SER A 48 -5.08 7.61 -7.86
N ILE A 49 -4.40 6.46 -7.74
CA ILE A 49 -3.95 5.86 -6.48
C ILE A 49 -2.43 6.01 -6.30
N GLY A 50 -1.75 6.56 -7.30
CA GLY A 50 -0.33 6.86 -7.30
C GLY A 50 0.54 5.72 -7.86
N GLN A 51 1.76 6.06 -8.27
CA GLN A 51 2.63 5.16 -9.05
C GLN A 51 2.90 3.82 -8.33
N ARG A 52 3.16 3.85 -7.03
CA ARG A 52 3.43 2.62 -6.25
C ARG A 52 2.23 1.71 -6.16
N ALA A 53 1.09 2.26 -5.76
CA ALA A 53 -0.14 1.49 -5.65
C ALA A 53 -0.57 0.95 -7.03
N ALA A 54 -0.44 1.74 -8.09
CA ALA A 54 -0.67 1.29 -9.46
C ALA A 54 0.30 0.16 -9.89
N THR A 55 1.58 0.25 -9.52
CA THR A 55 2.56 -0.82 -9.77
C THR A 55 2.18 -2.09 -8.98
N ASN A 56 1.71 -1.95 -7.73
CA ASN A 56 1.23 -3.06 -6.91
C ASN A 56 -0.02 -3.71 -7.51
N VAL A 57 -0.92 -2.94 -8.13
CA VAL A 57 -2.07 -3.49 -8.89
C VAL A 57 -1.53 -4.38 -10.01
N ALA A 58 -0.66 -3.87 -10.89
CA ALA A 58 -0.08 -4.67 -11.97
C ALA A 58 0.63 -5.94 -11.47
N ALA A 59 1.42 -5.82 -10.40
CA ALA A 59 2.13 -6.94 -9.79
C ALA A 59 1.19 -8.02 -9.23
N ARG A 60 0.01 -7.65 -8.71
CA ARG A 60 -1.01 -8.61 -8.22
C ARG A 60 -1.68 -9.36 -9.36
N LEU A 61 -1.88 -8.69 -10.50
CA LEU A 61 -2.47 -9.30 -11.70
C LEU A 61 -1.58 -10.36 -12.33
N SER A 62 -0.28 -10.11 -12.37
CA SER A 62 0.65 -11.04 -13.00
C SER A 62 0.84 -12.30 -12.17
N LYS A 63 0.83 -13.45 -12.87
CA LYS A 63 1.18 -14.77 -12.33
C LYS A 63 2.62 -15.17 -12.69
N SER A 64 3.37 -14.28 -13.32
CA SER A 64 4.72 -14.54 -13.82
C SER A 64 5.74 -14.70 -12.68
N LYS A 65 6.78 -15.52 -12.91
CA LYS A 65 7.88 -15.73 -11.94
C LYS A 65 8.66 -14.43 -11.68
N TYR A 66 8.86 -13.63 -12.72
CA TYR A 66 9.62 -12.39 -12.66
C TYR A 66 8.70 -11.21 -12.93
N LEU A 67 8.89 -10.13 -12.17
CA LEU A 67 8.22 -8.86 -12.38
C LEU A 67 9.23 -7.82 -12.82
N MET A 68 8.94 -7.16 -13.95
CA MET A 68 9.74 -6.05 -14.45
C MET A 68 8.86 -4.79 -14.53
N LYS A 69 9.21 -3.77 -13.76
CA LYS A 69 8.56 -2.46 -13.80
C LYS A 69 9.27 -1.60 -14.82
N CYS A 70 8.53 -0.83 -15.62
CA CYS A 70 9.07 0.25 -16.45
C CYS A 70 8.16 1.50 -16.47
N ASP A 71 8.71 2.67 -16.80
CA ASP A 71 7.93 3.87 -17.07
C ASP A 71 7.23 3.81 -18.44
N ALA A 72 6.17 4.60 -18.61
CA ALA A 72 5.34 4.66 -19.83
C ALA A 72 5.97 5.43 -21.01
N HIS A 73 7.29 5.60 -21.02
CA HIS A 73 8.04 6.33 -22.05
C HIS A 73 9.45 5.75 -22.18
N CYS A 74 9.48 4.45 -22.48
CA CYS A 74 10.69 3.64 -22.57
C CYS A 74 10.82 2.93 -23.92
N SER A 75 12.06 2.56 -24.26
CA SER A 75 12.38 1.69 -25.39
C SER A 75 13.39 0.63 -24.94
N PHE A 76 13.41 -0.54 -25.56
CA PHE A 76 14.16 -1.71 -25.11
C PHE A 76 15.00 -2.33 -26.23
N ASP A 77 16.09 -2.98 -25.83
CA ASP A 77 16.89 -3.83 -26.70
C ASP A 77 16.09 -5.05 -27.17
N LYS A 78 16.43 -5.58 -28.35
CA LYS A 78 15.86 -6.84 -28.82
C LYS A 78 16.25 -7.99 -27.88
N GLY A 79 15.28 -8.81 -27.49
CA GLY A 79 15.45 -9.93 -26.56
C GLY A 79 15.80 -9.47 -25.13
N PHE A 80 15.41 -8.25 -24.73
CA PHE A 80 15.78 -7.74 -23.40
C PHE A 80 15.29 -8.65 -22.27
N ASP A 81 14.10 -9.22 -22.41
CA ASP A 81 13.44 -10.05 -21.41
C ASP A 81 14.20 -11.36 -21.19
N VAL A 82 14.55 -12.08 -22.25
CA VAL A 82 15.33 -13.32 -22.16
C VAL A 82 16.75 -13.06 -21.67
N LYS A 83 17.39 -11.96 -22.08
CA LYS A 83 18.72 -11.56 -21.60
C LYS A 83 18.73 -11.20 -20.12
N MET A 84 17.65 -10.58 -19.63
CA MET A 84 17.48 -10.30 -18.20
C MET A 84 17.19 -11.58 -17.42
N ILE A 85 16.31 -12.46 -17.91
CA ILE A 85 15.98 -13.73 -17.23
C ILE A 85 17.20 -14.65 -17.13
N ALA A 86 18.03 -14.72 -18.18
CA ALA A 86 19.20 -15.60 -18.24
C ALA A 86 20.24 -15.33 -17.13
N GLU A 87 20.30 -14.11 -16.62
CA GLU A 87 21.28 -13.68 -15.61
C GLU A 87 20.64 -13.51 -14.23
N MET A 88 19.33 -13.73 -14.10
CA MET A 88 18.60 -13.41 -12.87
C MET A 88 18.83 -14.49 -11.80
N HIS A 89 19.16 -14.03 -10.59
CA HIS A 89 19.14 -14.84 -9.37
C HIS A 89 17.97 -14.43 -8.47
N ASP A 90 17.48 -15.37 -7.66
CA ASP A 90 16.26 -15.15 -6.87
C ASP A 90 16.43 -14.08 -5.78
N ASP A 91 17.66 -13.80 -5.33
CA ASP A 91 18.04 -12.77 -4.36
C ASP A 91 18.48 -11.44 -5.01
N TRP A 92 18.34 -11.30 -6.33
CA TRP A 92 18.74 -10.09 -7.06
C TRP A 92 17.56 -9.17 -7.37
N THR A 93 17.85 -7.87 -7.33
CA THR A 93 17.15 -6.89 -8.16
C THR A 93 18.08 -6.47 -9.29
N MET A 94 17.64 -6.61 -10.53
CA MET A 94 18.46 -6.31 -11.69
C MET A 94 17.85 -5.21 -12.57
N VAL A 95 18.69 -4.35 -13.13
CA VAL A 95 18.31 -3.34 -14.12
C VAL A 95 19.10 -3.53 -15.42
N PRO A 96 18.54 -3.24 -16.60
CA PRO A 96 19.33 -3.13 -17.80
C PRO A 96 20.21 -1.88 -17.75
N LEU A 97 21.27 -1.84 -18.58
CA LEU A 97 21.97 -0.60 -18.87
C LEU A 97 20.97 0.48 -19.32
N MET A 98 21.03 1.68 -18.74
CA MET A 98 20.12 2.76 -19.09
C MET A 98 20.73 3.67 -20.16
N LYS A 99 19.95 3.93 -21.20
CA LYS A 99 20.19 4.92 -22.26
C LYS A 99 19.21 6.09 -22.14
N ASN A 100 19.50 7.18 -22.83
CA ASN A 100 18.55 8.27 -23.01
C ASN A 100 17.69 8.01 -24.26
N LEU A 101 16.37 8.18 -24.16
CA LEU A 101 15.45 8.07 -25.29
C LEU A 101 15.21 9.45 -25.92
N HIS A 102 15.48 9.54 -27.22
CA HIS A 102 15.06 10.64 -28.09
C HIS A 102 13.68 10.28 -28.67
N ALA A 103 12.63 10.71 -27.98
CA ALA A 103 11.25 10.35 -28.27
C ALA A 103 10.65 11.11 -29.46
N PHE A 104 10.95 12.40 -29.61
CA PHE A 104 10.38 13.26 -30.67
C PHE A 104 11.25 14.47 -30.99
N ASP A 105 10.96 15.09 -32.12
CA ASP A 105 11.38 16.45 -32.47
C ASP A 105 10.16 17.37 -32.63
N TRP A 106 10.39 18.67 -32.46
CA TRP A 106 9.50 19.71 -32.93
C TRP A 106 9.85 20.04 -34.38
N LEU A 107 8.92 19.83 -35.32
CA LEU A 107 9.09 20.06 -36.75
C LEU A 107 8.26 21.28 -37.18
N CYS A 108 8.86 22.20 -37.94
CA CYS A 108 8.14 23.31 -38.56
C CYS A 108 7.84 23.05 -40.04
N PRO A 109 6.95 23.84 -40.69
CA PRO A 109 6.63 23.71 -42.11
C PRO A 109 7.83 23.87 -43.06
N ASP A 110 8.88 24.56 -42.64
CA ASP A 110 10.09 24.79 -43.44
C ASP A 110 11.13 23.67 -43.27
N GLY A 111 10.82 22.63 -42.49
CA GLY A 111 11.68 21.45 -42.30
C GLY A 111 12.68 21.55 -41.14
N HIS A 112 12.77 22.68 -40.44
CA HIS A 112 13.64 22.81 -39.26
C HIS A 112 13.16 21.92 -38.11
N ARG A 113 14.11 21.26 -37.44
CA ARG A 113 13.87 20.34 -36.32
C ARG A 113 14.50 20.86 -35.04
N ARG A 114 13.75 20.82 -33.95
CA ARG A 114 14.27 21.07 -32.59
C ARG A 114 14.07 19.85 -31.72
N TYR A 115 15.13 19.43 -31.03
CA TYR A 115 15.10 18.32 -30.08
C TYR A 115 13.98 18.46 -29.04
N GLN A 116 13.46 17.33 -28.55
CA GLN A 116 12.43 17.28 -27.50
C GLN A 116 12.69 18.25 -26.34
N GLY A 117 11.62 18.93 -25.92
CA GLY A 117 11.64 20.00 -24.94
C GLY A 117 10.25 20.63 -24.82
N PRO A 118 10.12 21.76 -24.09
CA PRO A 118 8.89 22.52 -24.03
C PRO A 118 8.34 22.86 -25.42
N SER A 119 7.01 22.97 -25.54
CA SER A 119 6.40 23.46 -26.78
C SER A 119 6.79 24.91 -27.06
N GLY A 120 6.73 25.28 -28.34
CA GLY A 120 7.03 26.63 -28.77
C GLY A 120 7.32 26.70 -30.27
N PRO A 121 7.35 27.91 -30.84
CA PRO A 121 7.63 28.11 -32.27
C PRO A 121 9.04 27.64 -32.63
N CYS A 122 9.29 27.47 -33.93
CA CYS A 122 10.61 27.19 -34.47
C CYS A 122 11.58 28.34 -34.10
N SER A 123 12.77 28.00 -33.61
CA SER A 123 13.81 29.00 -33.27
C SER A 123 14.42 29.69 -34.49
N GLU A 124 14.26 29.11 -35.68
CA GLU A 124 14.87 29.62 -36.91
C GLU A 124 13.87 30.46 -37.72
N CYS A 125 12.66 29.95 -37.99
CA CYS A 125 11.68 30.65 -38.82
C CYS A 125 10.48 31.24 -38.05
N GLY A 126 10.40 31.05 -36.73
CA GLY A 126 9.32 31.59 -35.89
C GLY A 126 7.94 30.94 -36.08
N LYS A 127 7.79 29.99 -37.02
CA LYS A 127 6.52 29.33 -37.33
C LYS A 127 6.12 28.30 -36.26
N PRO A 128 4.82 27.97 -36.13
CA PRO A 128 4.35 26.89 -35.26
C PRO A 128 5.06 25.56 -35.55
N THR A 129 5.26 24.75 -34.52
CA THR A 129 5.85 23.41 -34.65
C THR A 129 4.84 22.33 -34.30
N VAL A 130 4.98 21.18 -34.94
CA VAL A 130 4.25 19.96 -34.62
C VAL A 130 5.21 18.92 -34.05
N ARG A 131 4.70 17.98 -33.27
CA ARG A 131 5.50 16.92 -32.67
C ARG A 131 5.67 15.77 -33.68
N ASP A 132 6.91 15.51 -34.10
CA ASP A 132 7.28 14.39 -34.96
C ASP A 132 7.92 13.27 -34.11
N ILE A 133 7.34 12.07 -34.11
CA ILE A 133 7.78 10.97 -33.25
C ILE A 133 9.01 10.29 -33.84
N PHE A 134 10.11 10.33 -33.11
CA PHE A 134 11.41 9.80 -33.53
C PHE A 134 11.78 8.48 -32.84
N TRP A 135 11.47 8.35 -31.55
CA TRP A 135 11.59 7.13 -30.73
C TRP A 135 12.91 6.34 -30.85
N LYS A 136 14.06 7.02 -30.75
CA LYS A 136 15.40 6.44 -30.89
C LYS A 136 16.17 6.40 -29.57
N ALA A 137 16.67 5.22 -29.19
CA ALA A 137 17.63 5.11 -28.09
C ALA A 137 18.97 5.74 -28.49
N LYS A 138 19.46 6.69 -27.69
CA LYS A 138 20.75 7.35 -27.94
C LYS A 138 21.88 6.39 -27.61
N GLU A 139 22.97 6.46 -28.38
CA GLU A 139 24.18 5.66 -28.12
C GLU A 139 24.87 6.04 -26.81
N ARG A 140 24.71 7.30 -26.39
CA ARG A 140 25.24 7.86 -25.14
C ARG A 140 24.27 8.88 -24.52
N PRO A 141 24.31 9.08 -23.19
CA PRO A 141 25.12 8.35 -22.20
C PRO A 141 24.60 6.93 -21.95
N ASN A 142 25.49 6.07 -21.44
CA ASN A 142 25.18 4.72 -20.97
C ASN A 142 25.40 4.68 -19.45
N SER A 143 24.33 4.64 -18.66
CA SER A 143 24.40 4.65 -17.20
C SER A 143 24.35 3.22 -16.66
N VAL A 144 25.37 2.86 -15.88
CA VAL A 144 25.58 1.49 -15.36
C VAL A 144 25.92 1.44 -13.87
N SER A 145 25.89 2.57 -13.17
CA SER A 145 26.20 2.66 -11.75
C SER A 145 25.51 3.86 -11.14
N TYR A 146 24.88 3.64 -9.98
CA TYR A 146 24.07 4.61 -9.27
C TYR A 146 24.32 4.53 -7.77
N CYS A 147 24.17 5.64 -7.07
CA CYS A 147 24.22 5.72 -5.61
C CYS A 147 23.18 6.73 -5.09
N PHE A 148 23.23 7.00 -3.80
CA PHE A 148 22.54 8.11 -3.17
C PHE A 148 23.47 8.77 -2.15
N ASP A 149 23.22 10.02 -1.82
CA ASP A 149 24.00 10.80 -0.85
C ASP A 149 23.40 10.71 0.58
N SER A 150 24.01 11.44 1.53
CA SER A 150 23.59 11.45 2.94
C SER A 150 22.22 12.11 3.19
N VAL A 151 21.59 12.71 2.16
CA VAL A 151 20.25 13.32 2.21
C VAL A 151 19.24 12.64 1.28
N PRO A 152 19.13 11.31 1.42
CA PRO A 152 18.80 10.31 0.37
C PRO A 152 18.40 10.88 -1.00
N HIS A 153 19.34 11.53 -1.68
CA HIS A 153 19.15 12.02 -3.04
C HIS A 153 19.93 11.16 -4.02
N PHE A 154 19.23 10.71 -5.08
CA PHE A 154 19.77 9.85 -6.11
C PHE A 154 20.93 10.52 -6.87
N GLN A 155 21.95 9.73 -7.19
CA GLN A 155 23.12 10.16 -7.95
C GLN A 155 23.52 9.10 -8.99
N TYR A 156 23.98 9.55 -10.15
CA TYR A 156 24.79 8.71 -11.03
C TYR A 156 26.19 8.55 -10.43
N PHE A 157 26.77 7.35 -10.54
CA PHE A 157 28.00 7.00 -9.84
C PHE A 157 29.08 6.49 -10.79
N ASN A 158 29.45 7.35 -11.75
CA ASN A 158 30.43 7.04 -12.80
C ASN A 158 31.83 6.80 -12.22
N GLU A 159 32.16 7.39 -11.08
CA GLU A 159 33.43 7.22 -10.39
C GLU A 159 33.63 5.77 -9.93
N TYR A 160 32.54 5.09 -9.51
CA TYR A 160 32.58 3.67 -9.15
C TYR A 160 32.98 2.79 -10.34
N THR A 161 32.56 3.17 -11.56
CA THR A 161 32.84 2.38 -12.77
C THR A 161 34.31 2.37 -13.17
N LYS A 162 35.12 3.26 -12.61
CA LYS A 162 36.55 3.41 -12.89
C LYS A 162 37.44 2.67 -11.87
N ARG A 163 36.84 1.99 -10.88
CA ARG A 163 37.58 1.34 -9.80
C ARG A 163 38.16 -0.01 -10.23
N PRO A 164 39.30 -0.43 -9.64
CA PRO A 164 39.82 -1.78 -9.81
C PRO A 164 38.74 -2.82 -9.46
N GLY A 165 38.59 -3.83 -10.32
CA GLY A 165 37.59 -4.89 -10.16
C GLY A 165 36.20 -4.55 -10.69
N TYR A 166 35.90 -3.29 -11.04
CA TYR A 166 34.69 -2.97 -11.78
C TYR A 166 34.88 -3.31 -13.27
N GLY A 167 34.07 -4.22 -13.78
CA GLY A 167 34.19 -4.71 -15.15
C GLY A 167 33.22 -5.86 -15.41
N GLY A 168 33.24 -6.38 -16.64
CA GLY A 168 32.34 -7.45 -17.06
C GLY A 168 30.92 -6.97 -17.39
N ASP A 169 30.11 -7.94 -17.82
CA ASP A 169 28.77 -7.71 -18.37
C ASP A 169 27.71 -7.50 -17.30
N ILE A 170 27.87 -8.09 -16.12
CA ILE A 170 26.97 -7.96 -14.98
C ILE A 170 27.74 -7.31 -13.83
N THR A 171 27.29 -6.15 -13.37
CA THR A 171 28.00 -5.39 -12.33
C THR A 171 27.09 -4.94 -11.21
N GLU A 172 27.63 -4.89 -9.99
CA GLU A 172 26.91 -4.32 -8.85
C GLU A 172 26.68 -2.81 -9.00
N THR A 173 25.60 -2.33 -8.42
CA THR A 173 25.30 -0.90 -8.25
C THR A 173 24.71 -0.67 -6.86
N MET A 174 25.05 0.46 -6.22
CA MET A 174 24.56 0.76 -4.87
C MET A 174 23.06 1.10 -4.87
N SER A 175 22.60 1.80 -5.91
CA SER A 175 21.22 2.22 -6.11
C SER A 175 20.74 1.89 -7.52
N LEU A 176 19.54 2.35 -7.87
CA LEU A 176 18.99 2.36 -9.23
C LEU A 176 18.12 3.60 -9.43
N GLN A 177 17.78 3.95 -10.69
CA GLN A 177 17.03 5.20 -10.98
C GLN A 177 15.56 5.12 -10.53
N GLY A 178 14.92 3.97 -10.74
CA GLY A 178 13.53 3.70 -10.37
C GLY A 178 12.58 3.59 -11.55
N SER A 179 12.97 4.07 -12.74
CA SER A 179 12.19 4.02 -13.97
C SER A 179 12.09 2.61 -14.54
N CYS A 180 13.11 1.76 -14.37
CA CYS A 180 13.10 0.37 -14.80
C CYS A 180 13.86 -0.54 -13.83
N TRP A 181 13.29 -1.70 -13.48
CA TRP A 181 13.93 -2.74 -12.68
C TRP A 181 13.16 -4.06 -12.73
N MET A 182 13.84 -5.16 -12.45
CA MET A 182 13.30 -6.52 -12.45
C MET A 182 13.75 -7.28 -11.21
N LEU A 183 12.85 -8.07 -10.63
CA LEU A 183 13.17 -9.07 -9.60
C LEU A 183 12.16 -10.22 -9.66
N THR A 184 12.34 -11.24 -8.83
CA THR A 184 11.33 -12.30 -8.69
C THR A 184 10.06 -11.74 -8.05
N ARG A 185 8.92 -12.31 -8.44
CA ARG A 185 7.63 -11.99 -7.84
C ARG A 185 7.62 -12.26 -6.34
N ASP A 186 8.28 -13.33 -5.90
CA ASP A 186 8.37 -13.66 -4.48
C ASP A 186 9.16 -12.60 -3.72
N LYS A 187 10.32 -12.16 -4.24
CA LYS A 187 11.06 -11.03 -3.63
C LYS A 187 10.29 -9.72 -3.68
N TYR A 188 9.45 -9.48 -4.68
CA TYR A 188 8.63 -8.27 -4.73
C TYR A 188 7.75 -8.15 -3.48
N TRP A 189 7.05 -9.23 -3.16
CA TRP A 189 6.14 -9.28 -2.01
C TRP A 189 6.88 -9.49 -0.68
N GLU A 190 7.95 -10.29 -0.68
CA GLU A 190 8.80 -10.48 0.49
C GLU A 190 9.42 -9.15 0.92
N LEU A 191 10.12 -8.45 0.03
CA LEU A 191 10.77 -7.19 0.38
C LEU A 191 9.74 -6.05 0.56
N GLY A 192 8.53 -6.22 0.04
CA GLY A 192 7.49 -5.18 0.04
C GLY A 192 7.98 -3.95 -0.70
N VAL A 193 8.59 -4.13 -1.87
CA VAL A 193 8.96 -3.01 -2.75
C VAL A 193 7.72 -2.30 -3.26
N CYS A 194 7.84 -1.02 -3.64
CA CYS A 194 6.69 -0.16 -3.92
C CYS A 194 5.78 0.02 -2.68
N ASP A 195 6.38 0.24 -1.51
CA ASP A 195 5.65 0.53 -0.27
C ASP A 195 4.92 1.87 -0.37
N GLU A 196 3.59 1.81 -0.34
CA GLU A 196 2.69 2.95 -0.52
C GLU A 196 2.86 4.01 0.58
N LYS A 197 3.51 3.69 1.71
CA LYS A 197 3.85 4.67 2.76
C LYS A 197 4.87 5.73 2.28
N PHE A 198 5.67 5.42 1.27
CA PHE A 198 6.50 6.43 0.58
C PHE A 198 5.66 7.47 -0.16
N GLY A 199 4.37 7.22 -0.41
CA GLY A 199 3.51 8.02 -1.26
C GLY A 199 3.63 7.64 -2.74
N SER A 200 3.08 8.48 -3.62
CA SER A 200 3.04 8.20 -5.07
C SER A 200 4.43 8.21 -5.70
N TRP A 201 5.16 9.34 -5.58
CA TRP A 201 6.41 9.57 -6.31
C TRP A 201 7.55 10.00 -5.37
N GLY A 202 8.78 9.61 -5.69
CA GLY A 202 9.98 9.90 -4.90
C GLY A 202 10.64 8.64 -4.34
N SER A 203 11.97 8.67 -4.23
CA SER A 203 12.82 7.64 -3.59
C SER A 203 12.62 6.18 -4.05
N GLN A 204 11.95 5.89 -5.17
CA GLN A 204 11.64 4.51 -5.58
C GLN A 204 12.90 3.70 -5.86
N GLY A 205 13.86 4.30 -6.56
CA GLY A 205 15.12 3.62 -6.82
C GLY A 205 15.92 3.31 -5.55
N ILE A 206 15.94 4.25 -4.61
CA ILE A 206 16.59 4.07 -3.31
C ILE A 206 15.87 2.98 -2.50
N GLU A 207 14.54 3.05 -2.40
CA GLU A 207 13.74 2.07 -1.68
C GLU A 207 14.01 0.64 -2.18
N VAL A 208 13.88 0.42 -3.49
CA VAL A 208 14.03 -0.91 -4.09
C VAL A 208 15.45 -1.43 -3.88
N ALA A 209 16.46 -0.59 -4.15
CA ALA A 209 17.85 -1.00 -4.03
C ALA A 209 18.25 -1.28 -2.58
N VAL A 210 17.89 -0.40 -1.66
CA VAL A 210 18.25 -0.51 -0.25
C VAL A 210 17.52 -1.69 0.40
N LYS A 211 16.23 -1.92 0.10
CA LYS A 211 15.53 -3.13 0.58
C LYS A 211 16.20 -4.41 0.07
N THR A 212 16.67 -4.42 -1.16
CA THR A 212 17.38 -5.58 -1.72
C THR A 212 18.72 -5.81 -1.00
N TRP A 213 19.58 -4.79 -0.94
CA TRP A 213 20.90 -4.90 -0.31
C TRP A 213 20.83 -5.23 1.18
N LEU A 214 19.99 -4.50 1.91
CA LEU A 214 19.94 -4.60 3.37
C LEU A 214 19.26 -5.88 3.85
N SER A 215 18.57 -6.62 2.99
CA SER A 215 18.02 -7.96 3.28
C SER A 215 18.96 -9.11 2.85
N GLY A 216 20.18 -8.79 2.41
CA GLY A 216 21.19 -9.77 2.00
C GLY A 216 21.20 -10.10 0.51
N GLY A 217 20.31 -9.48 -0.27
CA GLY A 217 20.31 -9.59 -1.73
C GLY A 217 21.33 -8.67 -2.40
N ARG A 218 21.31 -8.64 -3.73
CA ARG A 218 22.25 -7.83 -4.55
C ARG A 218 21.51 -7.02 -5.60
N VAL A 219 22.02 -5.81 -5.87
CA VAL A 219 21.48 -4.96 -6.94
C VAL A 219 22.47 -4.94 -8.09
N MET A 220 22.01 -5.41 -9.25
CA MET A 220 22.86 -5.69 -10.40
C MET A 220 22.43 -4.86 -11.63
N VAL A 221 23.40 -4.51 -12.47
CA VAL A 221 23.19 -3.96 -13.80
C VAL A 221 23.60 -5.00 -14.83
N ASN A 222 22.69 -5.33 -15.75
CA ASN A 222 22.97 -6.17 -16.90
C ASN A 222 23.30 -5.30 -18.12
N LYS A 223 24.56 -5.37 -18.58
CA LYS A 223 25.07 -4.62 -19.74
C LYS A 223 24.92 -5.37 -21.07
N LYS A 224 24.49 -6.64 -21.04
CA LYS A 224 24.18 -7.44 -22.25
C LYS A 224 22.90 -6.96 -22.94
N THR A 225 22.11 -6.13 -22.26
CA THR A 225 20.85 -5.55 -22.73
C THR A 225 20.69 -4.13 -22.22
N TRP A 226 19.75 -3.37 -22.77
CA TRP A 226 19.51 -1.98 -22.41
C TRP A 226 18.02 -1.61 -22.43
N TYR A 227 17.69 -0.56 -21.69
CA TYR A 227 16.46 0.20 -21.87
C TYR A 227 16.81 1.68 -22.04
N ALA A 228 16.00 2.43 -22.76
CA ALA A 228 16.14 3.86 -22.96
C ALA A 228 14.95 4.59 -22.34
N HIS A 229 15.22 5.66 -21.58
CA HIS A 229 14.19 6.44 -20.87
C HIS A 229 14.13 7.89 -21.36
N MET A 230 12.92 8.42 -21.54
CA MET A 230 12.72 9.81 -21.95
C MET A 230 12.73 10.76 -20.74
N PHE A 231 13.82 11.48 -20.56
CA PHE A 231 13.96 12.47 -19.49
C PHE A 231 13.17 13.76 -19.78
N ARG A 232 12.53 14.30 -18.74
CA ARG A 232 11.72 15.53 -18.76
C ARG A 232 12.32 16.57 -17.81
N THR A 233 13.44 17.16 -18.20
CA THR A 233 14.27 18.02 -17.32
C THR A 233 14.12 19.53 -17.59
N GLN A 234 13.29 19.94 -18.55
CA GLN A 234 13.27 21.33 -19.05
C GLN A 234 12.08 22.16 -18.53
N GLY A 235 11.18 21.59 -17.73
CA GLY A 235 10.05 22.32 -17.15
C GLY A 235 8.94 22.64 -18.17
N GLY A 236 8.09 23.61 -17.84
CA GLY A 236 6.95 24.00 -18.67
C GLY A 236 5.97 22.85 -18.91
N ASP A 237 5.46 22.75 -20.14
CA ASP A 237 4.59 21.67 -20.61
C ASP A 237 5.34 20.36 -20.93
N PHE A 238 6.67 20.37 -20.83
CA PHE A 238 7.54 19.19 -20.93
C PHE A 238 8.06 18.75 -19.55
N SER A 239 7.17 18.76 -18.57
CA SER A 239 7.40 18.34 -17.18
C SER A 239 6.55 17.11 -16.82
N PHE A 240 6.29 16.89 -15.52
CA PHE A 240 5.42 15.81 -15.07
C PHE A 240 4.01 16.00 -15.65
N PRO A 241 3.37 14.94 -16.18
CA PRO A 241 2.05 15.06 -16.81
C PRO A 241 0.90 15.15 -15.79
N TYR A 242 1.23 15.32 -14.51
CA TYR A 242 0.32 15.42 -13.38
C TYR A 242 0.94 16.34 -12.31
N PRO A 243 0.13 16.96 -11.44
CA PRO A 243 0.63 17.79 -10.34
C PRO A 243 1.55 16.99 -9.42
N ILE A 244 2.73 17.53 -9.13
CA ILE A 244 3.64 17.00 -8.13
C ILE A 244 4.17 18.17 -7.29
N SER A 245 4.20 18.00 -5.96
CA SER A 245 4.75 19.01 -5.06
C SER A 245 6.13 18.58 -4.54
N GLY A 246 6.98 19.56 -4.21
CA GLY A 246 8.23 19.29 -3.49
C GLY A 246 8.01 18.62 -2.13
N ARG A 247 6.83 18.83 -1.51
CA ARG A 247 6.44 18.19 -0.24
C ARG A 247 6.29 16.67 -0.39
N ASP A 248 5.78 16.20 -1.52
CA ASP A 248 5.64 14.76 -1.78
C ASP A 248 7.00 14.07 -1.85
N GLN A 249 7.97 14.73 -2.49
CA GLN A 249 9.34 14.24 -2.59
C GLN A 249 10.03 14.23 -1.22
N GLU A 250 9.82 15.27 -0.41
CA GLU A 250 10.41 15.34 0.92
C GLU A 250 9.79 14.30 1.86
N LYS A 251 8.47 14.07 1.79
CA LYS A 251 7.81 12.98 2.52
C LYS A 251 8.43 11.61 2.19
N ALA A 252 8.69 11.34 0.91
CA ALA A 252 9.33 10.09 0.49
C ALA A 252 10.78 9.98 1.00
N LYS A 253 11.53 11.09 1.05
CA LYS A 253 12.87 11.14 1.65
C LYS A 253 12.83 10.93 3.16
N ASP A 254 11.96 11.64 3.87
CA ASP A 254 11.76 11.48 5.32
C ASP A 254 11.45 10.03 5.68
N TYR A 255 10.56 9.39 4.92
CA TYR A 255 10.27 7.99 5.15
C TYR A 255 11.48 7.08 4.87
N ALA A 256 12.26 7.35 3.82
CA ALA A 256 13.53 6.64 3.56
C ALA A 256 14.52 6.80 4.72
N ARG A 257 14.63 8.01 5.29
CA ARG A 257 15.50 8.33 6.43
C ARG A 257 15.07 7.53 7.66
N THR A 258 13.78 7.61 8.01
CA THR A 258 13.22 6.89 9.15
C THR A 258 13.43 5.38 9.02
N LEU A 259 13.26 4.84 7.81
CA LEU A 259 13.29 3.40 7.59
C LEU A 259 14.71 2.84 7.55
N PHE A 260 15.60 3.46 6.76
CA PHE A 260 16.92 2.88 6.46
C PHE A 260 18.07 3.51 7.24
N PHE A 261 18.07 4.83 7.41
CA PHE A 261 19.20 5.53 8.04
C PHE A 261 19.24 5.29 9.56
N ASN A 262 18.09 4.96 10.14
CA ASN A 262 17.95 4.58 11.54
C ASN A 262 17.85 3.05 11.75
N ASN A 263 18.12 2.25 10.70
CA ASN A 263 18.06 0.78 10.74
C ASN A 263 16.72 0.22 11.28
N ASN A 264 15.61 0.89 10.97
CA ASN A 264 14.28 0.53 11.50
C ASN A 264 13.52 -0.46 10.61
N TRP A 265 14.08 -0.84 9.44
CA TRP A 265 13.40 -1.76 8.55
C TRP A 265 13.47 -3.20 9.10
N PRO A 266 12.35 -3.88 9.38
CA PRO A 266 12.38 -5.15 10.09
C PRO A 266 13.09 -6.31 9.38
N LYS A 267 13.28 -6.22 8.05
CA LYS A 267 13.94 -7.26 7.24
C LYS A 267 15.42 -6.99 7.00
N GLN A 268 15.96 -6.02 7.71
CA GLN A 268 17.34 -5.59 7.58
C GLN A 268 18.28 -6.57 8.30
N VAL A 269 19.15 -7.23 7.54
CA VAL A 269 20.24 -8.10 8.05
C VAL A 269 21.60 -7.40 8.05
N HIS A 270 21.72 -6.29 7.31
CA HIS A 270 22.92 -5.42 7.29
C HIS A 270 22.55 -3.98 7.65
N PRO A 271 23.31 -3.27 8.49
CA PRO A 271 23.09 -1.85 8.74
C PRO A 271 23.33 -1.02 7.47
N LEU A 272 22.76 0.20 7.38
CA LEU A 272 23.02 1.07 6.22
C LEU A 272 24.51 1.42 6.07
N SER A 273 25.25 1.53 7.17
CA SER A 273 26.70 1.72 7.17
C SER A 273 27.42 0.67 6.32
N TRP A 274 27.03 -0.61 6.45
CA TRP A 274 27.62 -1.70 5.67
C TRP A 274 27.48 -1.48 4.16
N LEU A 275 26.32 -1.00 3.70
CA LEU A 275 26.09 -0.72 2.29
C LEU A 275 26.95 0.46 1.82
N VAL A 276 27.04 1.53 2.62
CA VAL A 276 27.88 2.69 2.29
C VAL A 276 29.36 2.30 2.24
N GLU A 277 29.83 1.46 3.18
CA GLU A 277 31.21 0.94 3.19
C GLU A 277 31.52 0.07 1.97
N LYS A 278 30.60 -0.82 1.60
CA LYS A 278 30.77 -1.70 0.43
C LYS A 278 31.06 -0.91 -0.85
N PHE A 279 30.49 0.28 -0.98
CA PHE A 279 30.67 1.16 -2.14
C PHE A 279 31.60 2.36 -1.86
N TRP A 280 32.29 2.39 -0.72
CA TRP A 280 33.11 3.54 -0.32
C TRP A 280 34.30 3.77 -1.27
N PRO A 281 34.66 5.04 -1.57
CA PRO A 281 33.98 6.29 -1.19
C PRO A 281 32.70 6.55 -1.99
N VAL A 282 31.60 6.99 -1.36
CA VAL A 282 30.34 7.24 -2.07
C VAL A 282 30.14 8.74 -2.32
N LYS A 283 29.76 9.13 -3.55
CA LYS A 283 29.49 10.53 -3.89
C LYS A 283 28.41 11.12 -2.96
N GLY A 284 28.72 12.24 -2.33
CA GLY A 284 27.80 12.93 -1.40
C GLY A 284 27.81 12.38 0.03
N TRP A 285 28.77 11.51 0.37
CA TRP A 285 29.02 11.08 1.75
C TRP A 285 30.39 11.57 2.22
N SER A 286 30.47 12.01 3.49
CA SER A 286 31.73 12.33 4.18
C SER A 286 32.15 11.22 5.14
N GLU A 287 33.43 11.19 5.52
CA GLU A 287 33.92 10.29 6.58
C GLU A 287 33.14 10.48 7.90
N GLU A 288 32.72 11.72 8.19
CA GLU A 288 31.88 12.04 9.35
C GLU A 288 30.49 11.40 9.25
N ASP A 289 29.86 11.45 8.06
CA ASP A 289 28.57 10.79 7.81
C ASP A 289 28.66 9.27 7.99
N LEU A 290 29.73 8.67 7.48
CA LEU A 290 29.98 7.23 7.64
C LEU A 290 30.21 6.86 9.11
N ALA A 291 30.98 7.65 9.85
CA ALA A 291 31.18 7.46 11.29
C ALA A 291 29.84 7.56 12.07
N LYS A 292 28.99 8.53 11.73
CA LYS A 292 27.65 8.67 12.31
C LYS A 292 26.74 7.48 12.02
N LEU A 293 26.76 6.95 10.79
CA LEU A 293 25.99 5.74 10.45
C LEU A 293 26.47 4.52 11.26
N LYS A 294 27.79 4.32 11.37
CA LYS A 294 28.38 3.22 12.15
C LYS A 294 28.01 3.30 13.63
N ALA A 295 27.99 4.51 14.19
CA ALA A 295 27.61 4.75 15.57
C ALA A 295 26.07 4.75 15.79
N ASN A 296 25.27 4.63 14.73
CA ASN A 296 23.81 4.80 14.76
C ASN A 296 23.37 6.14 15.39
N THR A 297 24.17 7.20 15.19
CA THR A 297 23.93 8.56 15.71
C THR A 297 23.54 9.55 14.61
N PHE A 298 23.27 9.06 13.40
CA PHE A 298 22.90 9.87 12.25
C PHE A 298 21.55 10.57 12.50
N LYS A 299 21.58 11.87 12.74
CA LYS A 299 20.38 12.70 12.96
C LYS A 299 20.18 13.64 11.79
N PHE A 300 18.97 13.64 11.25
CA PHE A 300 18.53 14.71 10.37
C PHE A 300 18.14 15.91 11.22
N LYS A 301 18.46 17.13 10.79
CA LYS A 301 17.91 18.32 11.42
C LYS A 301 16.39 18.19 11.35
N ASP A 302 15.76 18.13 12.50
CA ASP A 302 14.32 18.26 12.60
C ASP A 302 13.91 19.54 11.88
N GLN A 303 13.30 19.41 10.70
CA GLN A 303 12.37 20.42 10.21
C GLN A 303 11.01 20.22 10.89
N SER A 304 11.02 19.87 12.19
CA SER A 304 9.86 19.79 13.07
C SER A 304 9.38 21.20 13.45
N GLY A 305 9.26 22.07 12.46
CA GLY A 305 8.43 23.27 12.48
C GLY A 305 7.14 23.09 11.68
N ALA A 306 7.04 22.05 10.84
CA ALA A 306 5.76 21.61 10.31
C ALA A 306 5.17 20.59 11.29
N LYS A 307 4.10 20.97 12.00
CA LYS A 307 3.12 19.98 12.46
C LYS A 307 2.83 19.07 11.25
N PRO A 308 2.69 17.74 11.40
CA PRO A 308 2.11 16.95 10.33
C PRO A 308 0.79 17.62 9.97
N ALA A 309 0.70 18.20 8.79
CA ALA A 309 -0.58 18.66 8.29
C ALA A 309 -1.43 17.39 8.20
N GLU A 310 -2.46 17.33 9.03
CA GLU A 310 -3.63 16.52 8.73
C GLU A 310 -4.06 16.95 7.33
N ILE A 311 -3.81 16.08 6.35
CA ILE A 311 -4.40 16.23 5.03
C ILE A 311 -5.82 15.75 5.22
N GLU A 312 -6.77 16.68 5.37
CA GLU A 312 -8.17 16.36 5.15
C GLU A 312 -8.31 15.83 3.72
N PRO A 313 -8.98 14.68 3.52
CA PRO A 313 -9.32 14.22 2.18
C PRO A 313 -10.28 15.24 1.56
N THR A 314 -9.84 15.87 0.47
CA THR A 314 -10.73 16.61 -0.41
C THR A 314 -11.85 15.70 -0.90
N GLU A 315 -13.08 16.22 -0.78
CA GLU A 315 -14.31 15.57 -1.23
C GLU A 315 -14.17 15.14 -2.69
N GLY A 316 -14.33 13.83 -2.93
CA GLY A 316 -14.32 13.26 -4.26
C GLY A 316 -15.37 12.16 -4.34
N GLU A 317 -16.47 12.50 -5.00
CA GLU A 317 -17.66 11.68 -5.31
C GLU A 317 -17.40 10.18 -5.55
N LEU A 318 -18.32 9.36 -5.06
CA LEU A 318 -18.38 7.90 -5.21
C LEU A 318 -18.33 7.48 -6.69
N PRO A 319 -17.58 6.41 -7.08
CA PRO A 319 -17.57 5.96 -8.45
C PRO A 319 -18.79 5.08 -8.77
N ALA A 320 -19.31 5.32 -9.97
CA ALA A 320 -20.30 4.49 -10.65
C ALA A 320 -19.75 3.08 -10.95
N LYS A 321 -20.70 2.13 -11.05
CA LYS A 321 -20.54 0.69 -11.22
C LYS A 321 -19.72 0.28 -12.45
N GLY A 322 -18.93 -0.79 -12.29
CA GLY A 322 -18.51 -1.69 -13.36
C GLY A 322 -17.05 -2.11 -13.28
N LEU A 323 -16.72 -3.12 -12.46
CA LEU A 323 -15.36 -3.69 -12.36
C LEU A 323 -15.42 -5.20 -12.08
N ILE A 324 -14.52 -5.93 -12.76
CA ILE A 324 -14.19 -7.34 -12.62
C ILE A 324 -13.03 -7.47 -11.60
N TYR A 325 -13.09 -8.44 -10.68
CA TYR A 325 -12.19 -8.56 -9.50
C TYR A 325 -11.03 -9.54 -9.74
N LEU A 326 -9.82 -9.19 -9.28
CA LEU A 326 -8.79 -10.18 -8.91
C LEU A 326 -8.75 -10.32 -7.39
N ASP A 327 -8.50 -11.53 -6.92
CA ASP A 327 -8.64 -11.96 -5.52
C ASP A 327 -7.72 -11.19 -4.55
N TRP A 328 -8.23 -10.07 -4.07
CA TRP A 328 -7.86 -9.53 -2.76
C TRP A 328 -8.13 -10.60 -1.70
N PRO A 329 -7.38 -10.64 -0.58
CA PRO A 329 -7.71 -11.53 0.52
C PRO A 329 -9.18 -11.34 0.85
N THR A 330 -9.93 -12.42 0.73
CA THR A 330 -11.37 -12.42 0.87
C THR A 330 -11.71 -11.99 2.29
N LYS A 331 -12.70 -11.11 2.41
CA LYS A 331 -13.15 -10.58 3.70
C LYS A 331 -14.49 -11.21 4.03
N GLU A 332 -14.68 -11.58 5.28
CA GLU A 332 -15.98 -11.99 5.81
C GLU A 332 -16.25 -11.33 7.16
N ILE A 333 -17.51 -10.96 7.36
CA ILE A 333 -18.03 -10.52 8.65
C ILE A 333 -18.50 -11.75 9.40
N VAL A 334 -17.92 -12.00 10.56
CA VAL A 334 -18.45 -12.98 11.52
C VAL A 334 -19.34 -12.21 12.48
N PHE A 335 -20.65 -12.32 12.25
CA PHE A 335 -21.67 -11.72 13.09
C PHE A 335 -22.14 -12.73 14.14
N TYR A 336 -22.06 -12.43 15.43
CA TYR A 336 -22.51 -13.35 16.47
C TYR A 336 -23.57 -12.74 17.40
N THR A 337 -24.53 -13.58 17.80
CA THR A 337 -25.67 -13.17 18.63
C THR A 337 -26.22 -14.34 19.43
N ASP A 338 -26.65 -14.08 20.66
CA ASP A 338 -27.41 -15.05 21.47
C ASP A 338 -28.93 -15.05 21.16
N ASN A 339 -29.36 -14.18 20.23
CA ASN A 339 -30.75 -13.94 19.86
C ASN A 339 -31.66 -13.44 21.01
N GLN A 340 -31.10 -12.81 22.04
CA GLN A 340 -31.86 -12.24 23.15
C GLN A 340 -32.01 -10.72 23.06
N LEU A 341 -31.16 -10.06 22.27
CA LEU A 341 -31.20 -8.62 22.08
C LEU A 341 -32.56 -8.13 21.56
N LYS A 342 -33.03 -6.98 22.08
CA LYS A 342 -34.25 -6.31 21.64
C LYS A 342 -34.25 -6.14 20.11
N LEU A 343 -35.32 -6.60 19.46
CA LEU A 343 -35.42 -6.67 17.99
C LEU A 343 -35.16 -5.33 17.30
N LYS A 344 -35.53 -4.20 17.92
CA LYS A 344 -35.27 -2.88 17.34
C LYS A 344 -33.77 -2.58 17.20
N ILE A 345 -32.97 -2.92 18.23
CA ILE A 345 -31.52 -2.78 18.19
C ILE A 345 -30.94 -3.78 17.17
N ALA A 346 -31.35 -5.05 17.27
CA ALA A 346 -30.88 -6.10 16.37
C ALA A 346 -31.13 -5.74 14.90
N HIS A 347 -32.35 -5.33 14.53
CA HIS A 347 -32.69 -4.93 13.16
C HIS A 347 -31.91 -3.69 12.70
N ARG A 348 -31.60 -2.75 13.60
CA ARG A 348 -30.79 -1.58 13.27
C ARG A 348 -29.36 -1.98 12.90
N VAL A 349 -28.73 -2.82 13.72
CA VAL A 349 -27.37 -3.35 13.47
C VAL A 349 -27.35 -4.17 12.18
N GLN A 350 -28.30 -5.09 12.02
CA GLN A 350 -28.45 -5.90 10.81
C GLN A 350 -28.67 -5.04 9.55
N GLY A 351 -29.45 -3.96 9.65
CA GLY A 351 -29.66 -3.03 8.55
C GLY A 351 -28.38 -2.32 8.12
N VAL A 352 -27.58 -1.87 9.09
CA VAL A 352 -26.26 -1.25 8.83
C VAL A 352 -25.31 -2.26 8.18
N LEU A 353 -25.16 -3.45 8.76
CA LEU A 353 -24.28 -4.49 8.22
C LEU A 353 -24.74 -5.01 6.85
N SER A 354 -26.05 -5.11 6.60
CA SER A 354 -26.60 -5.45 5.28
C SER A 354 -26.21 -4.43 4.22
N LYS A 355 -26.25 -3.13 4.58
CA LYS A 355 -25.83 -2.05 3.69
C LYS A 355 -24.32 -2.15 3.40
N VAL A 356 -23.51 -2.36 4.42
CA VAL A 356 -22.06 -2.56 4.28
C VAL A 356 -21.75 -3.78 3.39
N SER A 357 -22.37 -4.92 3.67
CA SER A 357 -22.16 -6.16 2.91
C SER A 357 -22.45 -5.96 1.42
N LYS A 358 -23.57 -5.30 1.09
CA LYS A 358 -23.94 -4.98 -0.30
C LYS A 358 -22.96 -3.98 -0.94
N GLU A 359 -22.59 -2.92 -0.23
CA GLU A 359 -21.73 -1.86 -0.76
C GLU A 359 -20.29 -2.33 -0.97
N LYS A 360 -19.75 -3.11 -0.03
CA LYS A 360 -18.36 -3.55 -0.04
C LYS A 360 -18.14 -4.98 -0.54
N LYS A 361 -19.22 -5.71 -0.84
CA LYS A 361 -19.20 -7.12 -1.25
C LYS A 361 -18.46 -8.02 -0.26
N ILE A 362 -18.76 -7.84 1.03
CA ILE A 362 -18.22 -8.64 2.13
C ILE A 362 -19.33 -9.56 2.60
N SER A 363 -19.10 -10.87 2.61
CA SER A 363 -20.11 -11.83 3.08
C SER A 363 -20.30 -11.71 4.59
N ILE A 364 -21.48 -12.09 5.07
CA ILE A 364 -21.83 -12.16 6.48
C ILE A 364 -22.08 -13.63 6.83
N LEU A 365 -21.27 -14.16 7.75
CA LEU A 365 -21.47 -15.45 8.39
C LEU A 365 -22.03 -15.21 9.79
N SER A 366 -23.29 -15.59 10.00
CA SER A 366 -24.00 -15.42 11.27
C SER A 366 -23.81 -16.64 12.16
N ALA A 367 -23.32 -16.46 13.38
CA ALA A 367 -23.22 -17.48 14.42
C ALA A 367 -24.25 -17.20 15.52
N SER A 368 -25.26 -18.06 15.67
CA SER A 368 -26.46 -17.73 16.45
C SER A 368 -27.06 -18.93 17.18
N PHE A 369 -27.79 -18.69 18.28
CA PHE A 369 -28.46 -19.77 19.02
C PHE A 369 -29.69 -20.29 18.27
N LYS A 370 -30.40 -19.38 17.60
CA LYS A 370 -31.59 -19.67 16.78
C LYS A 370 -31.24 -19.57 15.31
N GLN A 371 -31.98 -20.28 14.47
CA GLN A 371 -31.89 -20.09 13.02
C GLN A 371 -32.13 -18.61 12.68
N MET A 372 -31.24 -18.02 11.90
CA MET A 372 -31.37 -16.65 11.42
C MET A 372 -31.58 -16.62 9.91
N THR A 373 -32.29 -15.58 9.47
CA THR A 373 -32.42 -15.21 8.06
C THR A 373 -31.44 -14.09 7.67
N PHE A 374 -30.66 -13.58 8.63
CA PHE A 374 -29.69 -12.52 8.44
C PHE A 374 -28.30 -13.11 8.18
N GLY A 375 -27.62 -12.59 7.15
CA GLY A 375 -26.34 -13.08 6.67
C GLY A 375 -26.46 -14.08 5.52
N ASP A 376 -25.38 -14.25 4.77
CA ASP A 376 -25.31 -15.14 3.60
C ASP A 376 -25.25 -16.61 4.02
N ARG A 377 -24.61 -16.87 5.16
CA ARG A 377 -24.44 -18.20 5.75
C ARG A 377 -24.69 -18.15 7.24
N ASN A 378 -25.13 -19.25 7.82
CA ASN A 378 -25.52 -19.33 9.22
C ASN A 378 -24.95 -20.60 9.88
N VAL A 379 -24.35 -20.43 11.05
CA VAL A 379 -23.96 -21.52 11.97
C VAL A 379 -24.86 -21.42 13.20
N ARG A 380 -25.64 -22.47 13.45
CA ARG A 380 -26.63 -22.52 14.53
C ARG A 380 -26.14 -23.33 15.72
N PHE A 381 -26.37 -22.82 16.92
CA PHE A 381 -25.98 -23.44 18.19
C PHE A 381 -27.17 -23.55 19.16
N PRO A 382 -28.09 -24.52 18.95
CA PRO A 382 -29.37 -24.57 19.67
C PRO A 382 -29.23 -24.83 21.18
N ASP A 383 -28.16 -25.52 21.59
CA ASP A 383 -27.98 -25.98 22.98
C ASP A 383 -27.11 -25.05 23.82
N LEU A 384 -26.61 -23.95 23.24
CA LEU A 384 -25.80 -22.99 23.96
C LEU A 384 -26.65 -22.09 24.86
N LYS A 385 -26.14 -21.84 26.07
CA LYS A 385 -26.68 -20.85 27.02
C LYS A 385 -25.78 -19.63 27.02
N LYS A 386 -26.35 -18.44 27.20
CA LYS A 386 -25.62 -17.17 27.23
C LYS A 386 -24.46 -17.22 28.23
N GLY A 387 -23.27 -16.82 27.77
CA GLY A 387 -22.06 -16.82 28.59
C GLY A 387 -20.80 -16.83 27.74
N TYR A 388 -19.66 -16.60 28.40
CA TYR A 388 -18.36 -16.47 27.74
C TYR A 388 -17.98 -17.69 26.89
N VAL A 389 -18.17 -18.91 27.41
CA VAL A 389 -17.91 -20.16 26.68
C VAL A 389 -18.80 -20.29 25.43
N ALA A 390 -20.05 -19.81 25.50
CA ALA A 390 -20.91 -19.81 24.33
C ALA A 390 -20.41 -18.85 23.24
N THR A 391 -19.94 -17.66 23.61
CA THR A 391 -19.30 -16.73 22.66
C THR A 391 -18.07 -17.35 21.99
N LEU A 392 -17.19 -18.01 22.75
CA LEU A 392 -16.03 -18.71 22.18
C LEU A 392 -16.45 -19.81 21.20
N LYS A 393 -17.47 -20.62 21.54
CA LYS A 393 -17.99 -21.67 20.64
C LYS A 393 -18.61 -21.09 19.36
N GLN A 394 -19.32 -19.97 19.46
CA GLN A 394 -19.85 -19.26 18.29
C GLN A 394 -18.72 -18.77 17.37
N ILE A 395 -17.69 -18.14 17.96
CA ILE A 395 -16.50 -17.66 17.22
C ILE A 395 -15.79 -18.83 16.54
N VAL A 396 -15.42 -19.88 17.27
CA VAL A 396 -14.69 -21.03 16.71
C VAL A 396 -15.50 -21.69 15.60
N GLY A 397 -16.78 -22.00 15.83
CA GLY A 397 -17.60 -22.65 14.80
C GLY A 397 -17.83 -21.78 13.55
N ALA A 398 -17.87 -20.44 13.70
CA ALA A 398 -17.88 -19.54 12.54
C ALA A 398 -16.55 -19.57 11.78
N LEU A 399 -15.42 -19.49 12.48
CA LEU A 399 -14.10 -19.50 11.86
C LEU A 399 -13.80 -20.81 11.12
N GLU A 400 -14.30 -21.95 11.62
CA GLU A 400 -14.15 -23.27 10.98
C GLU A 400 -14.92 -23.37 9.65
N VAL A 401 -16.09 -22.72 9.58
CA VAL A 401 -16.96 -22.72 8.37
C VAL A 401 -16.54 -21.64 7.37
N SER A 402 -15.99 -20.52 7.86
CA SER A 402 -15.49 -19.45 7.03
C SER A 402 -14.39 -19.95 6.09
N GLN A 403 -14.43 -19.52 4.83
CA GLN A 403 -13.36 -19.76 3.84
C GLN A 403 -12.62 -18.46 3.51
N ALA A 404 -12.92 -17.37 4.23
CA ALA A 404 -12.33 -16.08 3.97
C ALA A 404 -10.91 -15.99 4.55
N ASP A 405 -10.07 -15.16 3.93
CA ASP A 405 -8.73 -14.90 4.43
C ASP A 405 -8.76 -14.03 5.69
N ILE A 406 -9.61 -13.00 5.70
CA ILE A 406 -9.69 -11.96 6.72
C ILE A 406 -11.09 -11.96 7.34
N ILE A 407 -11.14 -11.88 8.67
CA ILE A 407 -12.37 -11.84 9.45
C ILE A 407 -12.50 -10.49 10.15
N TYR A 408 -13.71 -9.94 10.13
CA TYR A 408 -14.14 -8.87 11.02
C TYR A 408 -15.15 -9.42 12.01
N PHE A 409 -14.89 -9.27 13.30
CA PHE A 409 -15.86 -9.63 14.32
C PHE A 409 -16.91 -8.52 14.46
N CYS A 410 -18.18 -8.92 14.44
CA CYS A 410 -19.30 -8.01 14.59
C CYS A 410 -20.30 -8.49 15.66
N GLU A 411 -20.57 -7.63 16.64
CA GLU A 411 -21.53 -7.90 17.72
C GLU A 411 -22.93 -7.37 17.38
N HIS A 412 -23.94 -7.99 17.98
CA HIS A 412 -25.35 -7.71 17.71
C HIS A 412 -25.86 -6.34 18.19
N ASP A 413 -25.09 -5.66 19.03
CA ASP A 413 -25.38 -4.38 19.70
C ASP A 413 -24.43 -3.27 19.26
N VAL A 414 -23.63 -3.48 18.20
CA VAL A 414 -22.68 -2.48 17.69
C VAL A 414 -23.08 -2.01 16.29
N LEU A 415 -23.18 -0.70 16.10
CA LEU A 415 -23.33 -0.07 14.79
C LEU A 415 -21.96 0.15 14.17
N TYR A 416 -21.73 -0.47 13.03
CA TYR A 416 -20.45 -0.41 12.32
C TYR A 416 -20.49 0.61 11.20
N HIS A 417 -19.57 1.59 11.24
CA HIS A 417 -19.45 2.50 10.11
C HIS A 417 -18.75 1.78 8.94
N PRO A 418 -19.15 1.99 7.66
CA PRO A 418 -18.49 1.36 6.51
C PRO A 418 -16.96 1.47 6.54
N SER A 419 -16.41 2.61 7.00
CA SER A 419 -14.96 2.82 7.13
C SER A 419 -14.22 1.82 8.03
N HIS A 420 -14.91 1.09 8.90
CA HIS A 420 -14.33 0.00 9.70
C HIS A 420 -13.76 -1.10 8.81
N PHE A 421 -14.43 -1.41 7.71
CA PHE A 421 -14.12 -2.52 6.81
C PHE A 421 -13.15 -2.15 5.68
N ASP A 422 -12.71 -0.89 5.62
CA ASP A 422 -11.70 -0.42 4.65
C ASP A 422 -10.28 -0.82 5.06
N PHE A 423 -10.06 -1.12 6.34
CA PHE A 423 -8.79 -1.62 6.84
C PHE A 423 -8.40 -2.96 6.17
N VAL A 424 -7.11 -3.26 6.05
CA VAL A 424 -6.62 -4.57 5.62
C VAL A 424 -5.44 -4.93 6.53
N PRO A 425 -5.50 -6.02 7.32
CA PRO A 425 -4.39 -6.48 8.13
C PRO A 425 -3.10 -6.63 7.31
N MET A 426 -2.02 -5.96 7.74
CA MET A 426 -0.73 -6.02 7.04
C MET A 426 0.04 -7.31 7.28
N LYS A 427 -0.17 -7.95 8.44
CA LYS A 427 0.49 -9.19 8.85
C LYS A 427 -0.55 -10.26 9.19
N LYS A 428 -0.20 -11.52 8.92
CA LYS A 428 -1.09 -12.67 9.14
C LYS A 428 -1.17 -13.13 10.59
N ASP A 429 -0.18 -12.78 11.39
CA ASP A 429 0.07 -13.23 12.76
C ASP A 429 -0.17 -12.13 13.81
N ILE A 430 -1.00 -11.13 13.48
CA ILE A 430 -1.31 -9.99 14.35
C ILE A 430 -2.82 -9.83 14.47
N PHE A 431 -3.29 -9.64 15.71
CA PHE A 431 -4.63 -9.16 16.04
C PHE A 431 -4.67 -7.65 15.91
N TYR A 432 -5.53 -7.14 15.03
CA TYR A 432 -5.73 -5.71 14.91
C TYR A 432 -7.01 -5.30 15.64
N TYR A 433 -7.01 -4.17 16.34
CA TYR A 433 -8.19 -3.61 16.99
C TYR A 433 -8.52 -2.21 16.50
N ASN A 434 -9.79 -1.99 16.12
CA ASN A 434 -10.30 -0.65 15.87
C ASN A 434 -10.56 0.08 17.19
N GLN A 435 -9.69 1.03 17.54
CA GLN A 435 -9.85 1.87 18.74
C GLN A 435 -10.67 3.14 18.48
N ASN A 436 -11.27 3.27 17.29
CA ASN A 436 -12.26 4.32 17.04
C ASN A 436 -13.66 3.77 17.31
N TRP A 437 -14.08 3.85 18.56
CA TRP A 437 -15.42 3.46 18.98
C TRP A 437 -15.95 4.42 20.04
N TRP A 438 -17.27 4.48 20.15
CA TRP A 438 -18.01 5.16 21.21
C TRP A 438 -19.06 4.20 21.77
N ARG A 439 -19.34 4.31 23.06
CA ARG A 439 -20.47 3.63 23.71
C ARG A 439 -21.55 4.65 24.01
N VAL A 440 -22.81 4.35 23.68
CA VAL A 440 -23.94 5.28 23.88
C VAL A 440 -24.97 4.66 24.79
N ARG A 441 -25.38 5.43 25.81
CA ARG A 441 -26.47 5.07 26.70
C ARG A 441 -27.81 5.33 26.03
N THR A 442 -28.68 4.33 26.00
CA THR A 442 -29.99 4.44 25.33
C THR A 442 -30.98 5.34 26.07
N THR A 443 -30.83 5.54 27.38
CA THR A 443 -31.78 6.31 28.19
C THR A 443 -31.71 7.82 27.98
N ASP A 444 -30.52 8.37 27.76
CA ASP A 444 -30.31 9.83 27.66
C ASP A 444 -29.37 10.25 26.52
N GLY A 445 -28.82 9.29 25.77
CA GLY A 445 -27.88 9.53 24.69
C GLY A 445 -26.48 9.92 25.15
N LEU A 446 -26.11 9.76 26.43
CA LEU A 446 -24.74 10.02 26.85
C LEU A 446 -23.79 9.07 26.11
N ALA A 447 -22.82 9.62 25.37
CA ALA A 447 -21.78 8.85 24.73
C ALA A 447 -20.46 8.95 25.51
N VAL A 448 -19.74 7.84 25.61
CA VAL A 448 -18.41 7.77 26.24
C VAL A 448 -17.44 6.97 25.37
N ARG A 449 -16.14 7.28 25.47
CA ARG A 449 -15.05 6.48 24.89
C ARG A 449 -13.83 6.51 25.78
N TRP A 450 -12.94 5.54 25.60
CA TRP A 450 -11.56 5.52 26.09
C TRP A 450 -10.75 4.59 25.19
N ASP A 451 -9.43 4.54 25.36
CA ASP A 451 -8.60 3.61 24.60
C ASP A 451 -8.73 2.19 25.18
N GLU A 452 -9.41 1.31 24.45
CA GLU A 452 -9.53 -0.11 24.77
C GLU A 452 -9.67 -0.95 23.48
N ASN A 453 -9.19 -2.18 23.56
CA ASN A 453 -9.30 -3.19 22.51
C ASN A 453 -10.56 -4.02 22.75
N LEU A 454 -11.62 -3.74 21.99
CA LEU A 454 -12.87 -4.48 22.05
C LEU A 454 -12.89 -5.59 21.00
N THR A 455 -13.35 -6.79 21.35
CA THR A 455 -13.53 -7.90 20.39
C THR A 455 -14.46 -7.51 19.24
N SER A 456 -15.47 -6.69 19.50
CA SER A 456 -16.32 -6.09 18.47
C SER A 456 -15.59 -5.16 17.49
N GLY A 457 -14.32 -4.82 17.73
CA GLY A 457 -13.47 -4.08 16.79
C GLY A 457 -12.30 -4.90 16.25
N LEU A 458 -12.26 -6.22 16.51
CA LEU A 458 -11.15 -7.10 16.13
C LEU A 458 -11.22 -7.50 14.65
N CYS A 459 -10.09 -7.35 13.96
CA CYS A 459 -9.88 -7.84 12.60
C CYS A 459 -8.53 -8.56 12.50
N ALA A 460 -8.50 -9.75 11.92
CA ALA A 460 -7.28 -10.52 11.69
C ALA A 460 -7.48 -11.60 10.62
N TYR A 461 -6.40 -12.28 10.25
CA TYR A 461 -6.47 -13.44 9.36
C TYR A 461 -7.15 -14.62 10.05
N ARG A 462 -8.03 -15.32 9.31
CA ARG A 462 -8.86 -16.43 9.81
C ARG A 462 -8.04 -17.50 10.52
N GLU A 463 -6.94 -17.95 9.92
CA GLU A 463 -6.09 -19.00 10.49
C GLU A 463 -5.52 -18.63 11.86
N HIS A 464 -5.09 -17.36 12.01
CA HIS A 464 -4.52 -16.88 13.25
C HIS A 464 -5.58 -16.78 14.36
N LEU A 465 -6.77 -16.28 14.01
CA LEU A 465 -7.92 -16.27 14.90
C LEU A 465 -8.33 -17.69 15.31
N LEU A 466 -8.42 -18.61 14.35
CA LEU A 466 -8.88 -19.97 14.60
C LEU A 466 -7.93 -20.72 15.54
N LYS A 467 -6.62 -20.59 15.32
CA LYS A 467 -5.61 -21.14 16.21
C LYS A 467 -5.80 -20.63 17.65
N PHE A 468 -5.85 -19.31 17.82
CA PHE A 468 -5.97 -18.67 19.12
C PHE A 468 -7.26 -19.04 19.86
N TYR A 469 -8.41 -18.95 19.19
CA TYR A 469 -9.70 -19.23 19.82
C TYR A 469 -9.93 -20.72 20.12
N ARG A 470 -9.29 -21.64 19.38
CA ARG A 470 -9.30 -23.07 19.71
C ARG A 470 -8.52 -23.36 21.00
N GLU A 471 -7.31 -22.83 21.12
CA GLU A 471 -6.49 -22.96 22.34
C GLU A 471 -7.25 -22.43 23.56
N ARG A 472 -7.86 -21.26 23.40
CA ARG A 472 -8.64 -20.60 24.45
C ARG A 472 -9.92 -21.33 24.86
N LEU A 473 -10.56 -22.03 23.93
CA LEU A 473 -11.73 -22.86 24.23
C LEU A 473 -11.37 -24.08 25.09
N VAL A 474 -10.13 -24.59 24.98
CA VAL A 474 -9.62 -25.70 25.79
C VAL A 474 -9.22 -25.23 27.19
N GLU A 475 -8.52 -24.10 27.29
CA GLU A 475 -8.02 -23.59 28.57
C GLU A 475 -9.13 -23.06 29.50
N LEU A 476 -10.25 -22.57 28.93
CA LEU A 476 -11.40 -21.99 29.67
C LEU A 476 -11.05 -20.82 30.61
N GLU A 477 -9.81 -20.33 30.63
CA GLU A 477 -9.38 -19.22 31.48
C GLU A 477 -9.61 -17.84 30.84
N PRO A 478 -10.00 -16.83 31.64
CA PRO A 478 -10.01 -15.43 31.21
C PRO A 478 -8.58 -14.85 31.20
N GLY A 479 -7.83 -15.05 30.11
CA GLY A 479 -6.53 -14.39 29.86
C GLY A 479 -6.61 -13.27 28.80
N GLY A 480 -5.65 -12.37 28.67
CA GLY A 480 -5.58 -11.46 27.50
C GLY A 480 -4.95 -12.15 26.28
N GLU A 481 -5.10 -11.58 25.09
CA GLU A 481 -4.16 -11.87 24.00
C GLU A 481 -2.74 -11.45 24.45
N ASN A 482 -1.72 -12.21 24.06
CA ASN A 482 -0.34 -11.82 24.33
C ASN A 482 -0.06 -10.49 23.61
N SER A 483 0.31 -9.46 24.37
CA SER A 483 0.48 -8.08 23.89
C SER A 483 1.47 -7.96 22.73
N ASN A 484 2.37 -8.93 22.57
CA ASN A 484 3.35 -8.99 21.47
C ASN A 484 2.71 -9.24 20.08
N TYR A 485 1.45 -9.66 20.01
CA TYR A 485 0.74 -9.95 18.75
C TYR A 485 -0.43 -9.00 18.49
N ILE A 486 -0.45 -7.84 19.16
CA ILE A 486 -1.55 -6.89 19.07
C ILE A 486 -1.09 -5.61 18.36
N SER A 487 -1.92 -5.12 17.44
CA SER A 487 -1.80 -3.80 16.83
C SER A 487 -3.16 -3.11 16.80
N THR A 488 -3.18 -1.80 16.60
CA THR A 488 -4.41 -1.00 16.64
C THR A 488 -4.52 -0.13 15.40
N TRP A 489 -5.74 0.15 14.99
CA TRP A 489 -6.05 1.17 13.99
C TRP A 489 -7.24 2.02 14.44
N LYS A 490 -7.48 3.13 13.75
CA LYS A 490 -8.68 3.95 13.92
C LYS A 490 -9.33 4.11 12.56
N SER A 491 -10.54 3.59 12.37
CA SER A 491 -11.33 3.84 11.17
C SER A 491 -11.67 5.33 11.03
N GLN A 492 -11.97 5.80 9.82
CA GLN A 492 -12.32 7.21 9.57
C GLN A 492 -13.43 7.72 10.50
N TYR A 493 -14.49 6.92 10.68
CA TYR A 493 -15.56 7.18 11.62
C TYR A 493 -15.66 6.04 12.65
N PRO A 494 -16.12 6.34 13.88
CA PRO A 494 -16.20 5.36 14.95
C PRO A 494 -17.29 4.31 14.74
N ASN A 495 -17.09 3.13 15.34
CA ASN A 495 -18.17 2.19 15.63
C ASN A 495 -18.94 2.65 16.88
N VAL A 496 -20.24 2.35 16.97
CA VAL A 496 -21.07 2.76 18.10
C VAL A 496 -21.63 1.54 18.82
N VAL A 497 -21.14 1.30 20.04
CA VAL A 497 -21.66 0.28 20.95
C VAL A 497 -22.93 0.82 21.60
N ILE A 498 -24.06 0.18 21.34
CA ILE A 498 -25.36 0.55 21.92
C ILE A 498 -25.48 -0.14 23.27
N GLU A 499 -25.54 0.65 24.34
CA GLU A 499 -25.76 0.08 25.66
C GLU A 499 -27.23 -0.30 25.88
N HIS A 500 -27.44 -1.53 26.33
CA HIS A 500 -28.74 -2.07 26.72
C HIS A 500 -28.65 -2.74 28.10
N GLN A 501 -29.81 -2.89 28.76
CA GLN A 501 -29.91 -3.34 30.15
C GLN A 501 -29.50 -4.82 30.39
N GLU A 502 -29.09 -5.56 29.36
CA GLU A 502 -28.79 -7.00 29.43
C GLU A 502 -27.31 -7.34 29.23
N ASN A 503 -26.42 -6.34 29.37
CA ASN A 503 -24.97 -6.52 29.24
C ASN A 503 -24.42 -7.43 30.35
N LEU A 504 -23.48 -8.32 29.99
CA LEU A 504 -22.82 -9.22 30.93
C LEU A 504 -21.85 -8.49 31.89
N ILE A 505 -21.42 -7.27 31.55
CA ILE A 505 -20.40 -6.49 32.28
C ILE A 505 -20.98 -5.14 32.67
N LYS A 506 -20.67 -4.68 33.89
CA LYS A 506 -21.05 -3.36 34.40
C LYS A 506 -20.45 -2.26 33.51
N ASN A 507 -21.31 -1.40 32.97
CA ASN A 507 -20.92 -0.30 32.10
C ASN A 507 -20.22 0.83 32.88
N LYS A 508 -19.29 1.53 32.22
CA LYS A 508 -18.55 2.68 32.77
C LYS A 508 -19.04 3.95 32.07
N TRP A 509 -19.49 4.94 32.84
CA TRP A 509 -20.04 6.20 32.35
C TRP A 509 -19.26 7.43 32.84
N GLY A 510 -18.40 7.25 33.85
CA GLY A 510 -17.44 8.25 34.30
C GLY A 510 -16.14 7.62 34.78
N ILE A 511 -15.13 8.47 35.03
CA ILE A 511 -13.80 8.04 35.51
C ILE A 511 -13.88 7.23 36.81
N ASN A 512 -14.86 7.50 37.67
CA ASN A 512 -15.04 6.79 38.94
C ASN A 512 -15.57 5.35 38.78
N ASP A 513 -16.05 4.98 37.59
CA ASP A 513 -16.48 3.60 37.31
C ASP A 513 -15.29 2.67 36.97
N PHE A 514 -14.09 3.23 36.79
CA PHE A 514 -12.88 2.47 36.54
C PHE A 514 -12.25 2.02 37.86
N ARG A 515 -12.15 0.70 38.06
CA ARG A 515 -11.45 0.12 39.22
C ARG A 515 -9.98 0.57 39.28
N ASP A 516 -9.32 0.59 38.13
CA ASP A 516 -7.99 1.16 37.95
C ASP A 516 -8.10 2.39 37.04
N LYS A 517 -7.85 3.57 37.61
CA LYS A 517 -7.94 4.86 36.90
C LYS A 517 -6.94 4.96 35.75
N ALA A 518 -5.83 4.23 35.77
CA ALA A 518 -4.87 4.20 34.66
C ALA A 518 -5.48 3.63 33.37
N THR A 519 -6.51 2.78 33.48
CA THR A 519 -7.22 2.19 32.34
C THR A 519 -8.24 3.14 31.70
N ALA A 520 -8.55 4.29 32.32
CA ALA A 520 -9.42 5.34 31.76
C ALA A 520 -8.70 6.23 30.73
N LYS A 521 -7.76 5.65 29.97
CA LYS A 521 -6.88 6.38 29.05
C LYS A 521 -7.69 7.08 27.96
N ASN A 522 -7.49 8.39 27.79
CA ASN A 522 -8.22 9.21 26.82
C ASN A 522 -9.75 9.09 26.97
N PHE A 523 -10.23 9.00 28.21
CA PHE A 523 -11.65 9.00 28.51
C PHE A 523 -12.31 10.31 28.08
N MET A 524 -13.40 10.23 27.32
CA MET A 524 -14.16 11.39 26.84
C MET A 524 -15.66 11.12 26.91
N THR A 525 -16.43 12.18 27.04
CA THR A 525 -17.90 12.16 26.90
C THR A 525 -18.33 13.02 25.71
N ALA A 526 -19.47 12.69 25.10
CA ALA A 526 -20.05 13.46 24.00
C ALA A 526 -21.57 13.29 23.91
N ILE A 527 -22.20 14.21 23.18
CA ILE A 527 -23.63 14.18 22.79
C ILE A 527 -23.82 14.09 21.26
N GLU A 528 -22.72 14.00 20.53
CA GLU A 528 -22.66 13.86 19.08
C GLU A 528 -21.46 12.98 18.74
N ILE A 529 -21.63 12.06 17.79
CA ILE A 529 -20.58 11.16 17.34
C ILE A 529 -20.33 11.41 15.85
N PRO A 530 -19.06 11.65 15.44
CA PRO A 530 -18.71 11.82 14.03
C PRO A 530 -19.25 10.67 13.16
N GLY A 531 -19.89 10.99 12.04
CA GLY A 531 -20.49 10.01 11.13
C GLY A 531 -21.85 9.45 11.58
N TRP A 532 -22.29 9.74 12.80
CA TRP A 532 -23.58 9.27 13.36
C TRP A 532 -24.49 10.40 13.84
N GLY A 533 -23.97 11.61 13.99
CA GLY A 533 -24.72 12.79 14.41
C GLY A 533 -25.07 12.76 15.90
N LYS A 534 -26.16 13.47 16.27
CA LYS A 534 -26.60 13.60 17.67
C LYS A 534 -26.98 12.25 18.27
N THR A 535 -26.37 11.91 19.39
CA THR A 535 -26.52 10.60 20.04
C THR A 535 -27.94 10.33 20.50
N LYS A 536 -28.67 11.35 20.97
CA LYS A 536 -30.10 11.25 21.34
C LYS A 536 -30.98 10.84 20.16
N GLU A 537 -30.71 11.35 18.96
CA GLU A 537 -31.47 10.94 17.78
C GLU A 537 -31.03 9.54 17.31
N LEU A 538 -29.74 9.21 17.45
CA LEU A 538 -29.20 7.89 17.12
C LEU A 538 -29.86 6.76 17.92
N VAL A 539 -30.11 6.98 19.22
CA VAL A 539 -30.75 5.97 20.10
C VAL A 539 -32.26 6.12 20.22
N LYS A 540 -32.85 7.09 19.52
CA LYS A 540 -34.28 7.36 19.61
C LYS A 540 -35.10 6.17 19.15
N GLY A 541 -35.90 5.64 20.08
CA GLY A 541 -36.84 4.56 19.80
C GLY A 541 -36.21 3.16 19.77
N LEU A 542 -34.92 3.02 20.09
CA LEU A 542 -34.23 1.73 20.25
C LEU A 542 -34.72 0.93 21.45
#